data_AF-A0A8S3ZHM3-F1
#
_entry.id   AF-A0A8S3ZHM3-F1
#
_cell.length_a   1.000
_cell.length_b   1.000
_cell.length_c   1.000
_cell.angle_alpha   90.00
_cell.angle_beta   90.00
_cell.angle_gamma   90.00
#
_symmetry.space_group_name_H-M   'P 1'
#
loop_
_entity.id
_entity.type
_entity.pdbx_description
1 polymer ?
#
loop_
_entity_poly.entity_id
_entity_poly.type
_entity_poly.pdbx_seq_one_letter_code
_entity_poly.pdbx_strand_id
1 'polypeptide(L)'
;MSSRERNVAKRKARSLSKHLSGNNNGSEEACPVKRVKRERSSGSVESDDSVSQMEESEDWPFQNFCEVLMNDLFHSSWEIRHGAATGLREVVKHHGRGAGKAADIPSNQLLSVNQIWLSDLALRLLCVLALDRFGDFVSDEVVAPVRETCAQALGAVLKYMEEPAVSGVVNISLQLLAQDQWEVRHGALLSLKYILAVRQDMTSQLLPMLLSAIHRGLQDPDDDVRAVAAASLIPVTESLVQCLPGQVSIILSCLWDTLADLDDLTASTNSIMTLLAKLMSHPVTKSSA
;
A
#
# COMPACT_ATOMS: atom_id res chain seq x y z
N MET A 1 21.16 -5.58 -18.07
CA MET A 1 21.33 -6.76 -17.20
C MET A 1 20.14 -7.70 -17.33
N SER A 2 20.40 -8.97 -17.59
CA SER A 2 19.40 -10.06 -17.64
C SER A 2 18.66 -10.20 -16.31
N SER A 3 17.43 -10.72 -16.31
CA SER A 3 16.64 -10.96 -15.09
C SER A 3 17.40 -11.86 -14.10
N ARG A 4 18.17 -12.82 -14.61
CA ARG A 4 19.08 -13.64 -13.80
C ARG A 4 20.17 -12.81 -13.13
N GLU A 5 20.76 -11.85 -13.83
CA GLU A 5 21.82 -10.98 -13.30
C GLU A 5 21.30 -10.01 -12.23
N ARG A 6 20.06 -9.49 -12.39
CA ARG A 6 19.38 -8.68 -11.36
C ARG A 6 19.09 -9.47 -10.10
N ASN A 7 18.61 -10.71 -10.24
CA ASN A 7 18.37 -11.60 -9.09
C ASN A 7 19.70 -11.99 -8.40
N VAL A 8 20.77 -12.20 -9.17
CA VAL A 8 22.13 -12.41 -8.64
C VAL A 8 22.66 -11.17 -7.91
N ALA A 9 22.40 -9.96 -8.43
CA ALA A 9 22.78 -8.71 -7.76
C ALA A 9 22.00 -8.53 -6.43
N LYS A 10 20.69 -8.80 -6.41
CA LYS A 10 19.88 -8.85 -5.17
C LYS A 10 20.47 -9.89 -4.19
N ARG A 11 20.89 -11.07 -4.64
CA ARG A 11 21.57 -12.09 -3.80
C ARG A 11 22.89 -11.59 -3.22
N LYS A 12 23.72 -10.88 -4.00
CA LYS A 12 24.96 -10.29 -3.51
C LYS A 12 24.70 -9.21 -2.45
N ALA A 13 23.67 -8.37 -2.66
CA ALA A 13 23.24 -7.38 -1.67
C ALA A 13 22.73 -8.05 -0.37
N ARG A 14 21.97 -9.16 -0.46
CA ARG A 14 21.55 -10.00 0.69
C ARG A 14 22.74 -10.53 1.50
N SER A 15 23.82 -10.93 0.83
CA SER A 15 25.03 -11.43 1.50
C SER A 15 25.77 -10.30 2.23
N LEU A 16 25.91 -9.14 1.58
CA LEU A 16 26.51 -7.95 2.16
C LEU A 16 25.75 -7.42 3.38
N SER A 17 24.42 -7.37 3.34
CA SER A 17 23.61 -6.94 4.48
C SER A 17 23.71 -7.90 5.67
N LYS A 18 23.75 -9.20 5.43
CA LYS A 18 24.02 -10.22 6.47
C LYS A 18 25.43 -10.12 7.06
N HIS A 19 26.42 -9.74 6.26
CA HIS A 19 27.79 -9.55 6.75
C HIS A 19 27.93 -8.27 7.59
N LEU A 20 27.19 -7.21 7.24
CA LEU A 20 27.12 -5.96 8.01
C LEU A 20 26.37 -6.16 9.34
N SER A 21 25.31 -6.97 9.37
CA SER A 21 24.60 -7.29 10.61
C SER A 21 25.37 -8.29 11.50
N GLY A 22 26.18 -9.18 10.93
CA GLY A 22 27.03 -10.12 11.66
C GLY A 22 28.27 -9.49 12.30
N ASN A 23 28.77 -8.37 11.78
CA ASN A 23 29.98 -7.70 12.29
C ASN A 23 29.74 -6.77 13.49
N ASN A 24 28.50 -6.59 13.94
CA ASN A 24 28.16 -5.65 15.03
C ASN A 24 28.09 -6.29 16.43
N ASN A 25 28.60 -7.51 16.62
CA ASN A 25 28.64 -8.19 17.92
C ASN A 25 29.91 -7.86 18.72
N GLY A 26 30.18 -6.57 18.98
CA GLY A 26 31.38 -6.20 19.72
C GLY A 26 31.45 -4.77 20.23
N SER A 27 30.51 -4.37 21.09
CA SER A 27 30.74 -3.40 22.18
C SER A 27 29.41 -3.11 22.91
N GLU A 28 29.13 -3.85 23.98
CA GLU A 28 28.11 -3.48 24.96
C GLU A 28 28.61 -2.26 25.77
N GLU A 29 28.21 -1.05 25.40
CA GLU A 29 28.16 0.07 26.34
C GLU A 29 26.71 0.26 26.80
N ALA A 30 26.46 -0.08 28.07
CA ALA A 30 25.18 0.04 28.71
C ALA A 30 24.79 1.52 28.91
N CYS A 31 23.67 1.92 28.33
CA CYS A 31 23.05 3.22 28.55
C CYS A 31 22.36 3.23 29.93
N PRO A 32 22.67 4.14 30.88
CA PRO A 32 22.14 4.05 32.22
C PRO A 32 20.70 4.57 32.27
N VAL A 33 19.74 3.64 32.42
CA VAL A 33 18.35 3.96 32.75
C VAL A 33 18.29 4.48 34.19
N LYS A 34 18.21 5.81 34.36
CA LYS A 34 17.90 6.41 35.67
C LYS A 34 16.45 6.10 36.06
N ARG A 35 16.26 5.13 36.94
CA ARG A 35 15.02 4.92 37.70
C ARG A 35 14.72 6.18 38.52
N VAL A 36 13.64 6.89 38.18
CA VAL A 36 13.11 7.98 39.00
C VAL A 36 12.39 7.37 40.22
N LYS A 37 12.93 7.64 41.41
CA LYS A 37 12.35 7.31 42.70
C LYS A 37 11.19 8.27 42.97
N ARG A 38 9.97 7.74 43.13
CA ARG A 38 8.77 8.51 43.46
C ARG A 38 8.76 8.81 44.96
N GLU A 39 9.20 10.01 45.34
CA GLU A 39 8.99 10.53 46.69
C GLU A 39 7.61 11.20 46.77
N ARG A 40 6.80 10.79 47.75
CA ARG A 40 5.51 11.42 48.08
C ARG A 40 5.80 12.68 48.88
N SER A 41 5.68 13.85 48.25
CA SER A 41 5.52 15.13 48.94
C SER A 41 4.03 15.48 48.99
N SER A 42 3.50 15.57 50.21
CA SER A 42 2.21 16.18 50.50
C SER A 42 2.35 17.70 50.39
N GLY A 43 2.02 18.25 49.24
CA GLY A 43 1.88 19.68 49.01
C GLY A 43 0.56 19.93 48.30
N SER A 44 -0.34 20.66 48.95
CA SER A 44 -1.61 21.14 48.41
C SER A 44 -1.37 21.93 47.12
N VAL A 45 -1.81 21.36 46.00
CA VAL A 45 -1.83 22.05 44.71
C VAL A 45 -3.16 22.78 44.63
N GLU A 46 -3.09 24.10 44.71
CA GLU A 46 -4.19 24.99 44.33
C GLU A 46 -4.56 24.66 42.88
N SER A 47 -5.85 24.36 42.68
CA SER A 47 -6.44 24.10 41.37
C SER A 47 -6.41 25.39 40.56
N ASP A 48 -5.34 25.59 39.79
CA ASP A 48 -5.36 26.50 38.66
C ASP A 48 -6.17 25.81 37.56
N ASP A 49 -7.48 26.07 37.59
CA ASP A 49 -8.47 25.59 36.64
C ASP A 49 -8.33 26.39 35.33
N SER A 50 -7.13 26.41 34.77
CA SER A 50 -6.87 26.83 33.39
C SER A 50 -7.02 25.60 32.49
N VAL A 51 -8.21 25.00 32.55
CA VAL A 51 -8.76 24.27 31.41
C VAL A 51 -8.84 25.31 30.31
N SER A 52 -7.81 25.37 29.47
CA SER A 52 -7.86 26.07 28.20
C SER A 52 -9.18 25.66 27.58
N GLN A 53 -10.12 26.60 27.49
CA GLN A 53 -11.30 26.46 26.65
C GLN A 53 -10.74 26.17 25.27
N MET A 54 -10.61 24.89 24.96
CA MET A 54 -10.43 24.43 23.60
C MET A 54 -11.76 24.86 23.00
N GLU A 55 -11.77 26.03 22.34
CA GLU A 55 -12.87 26.43 21.49
C GLU A 55 -13.23 25.16 20.73
N GLU A 56 -14.47 24.68 20.91
CA GLU A 56 -15.00 23.58 20.12
C GLU A 56 -15.00 24.08 18.67
N SER A 57 -13.85 23.96 18.03
CA SER A 57 -13.70 24.23 16.61
C SER A 57 -14.62 23.22 15.95
N GLU A 58 -15.67 23.75 15.32
CA GLU A 58 -16.63 23.00 14.51
C GLU A 58 -15.93 22.42 13.25
N ASP A 59 -14.61 22.58 13.12
CA ASP A 59 -13.79 22.03 12.06
C ASP A 59 -13.45 20.56 12.32
N TRP A 60 -13.05 19.87 11.27
CA TRP A 60 -12.65 18.48 11.40
C TRP A 60 -11.44 18.32 12.33
N PRO A 61 -11.56 17.64 13.49
CA PRO A 61 -10.55 17.68 14.55
C PRO A 61 -9.19 17.08 14.17
N PHE A 62 -9.13 16.30 13.08
CA PHE A 62 -7.90 15.67 12.61
C PHE A 62 -7.15 16.49 11.56
N GLN A 63 -7.63 17.69 11.19
CA GLN A 63 -7.03 18.50 10.12
C GLN A 63 -5.53 18.73 10.36
N ASN A 64 -5.17 19.39 11.46
CA ASN A 64 -3.77 19.71 11.78
C ASN A 64 -2.90 18.46 11.94
N PHE A 65 -3.46 17.40 12.55
CA PHE A 65 -2.75 16.14 12.71
C PHE A 65 -2.43 15.50 11.35
N CYS A 66 -3.40 15.44 10.45
CA CYS A 66 -3.21 14.90 9.11
C CYS A 66 -2.24 15.75 8.28
N GLU A 67 -2.23 17.08 8.43
CA GLU A 67 -1.26 17.95 7.74
C GLU A 67 0.19 17.62 8.11
N VAL A 68 0.47 17.39 9.41
CA VAL A 68 1.79 16.95 9.86
C VAL A 68 2.15 15.61 9.22
N LEU A 69 1.24 14.62 9.27
CA LEU A 69 1.51 13.31 8.69
C LEU A 69 1.69 13.38 7.16
N MET A 70 0.95 14.23 6.46
CA MET A 70 1.09 14.42 5.01
C MET A 70 2.46 15.00 4.62
N ASN A 71 3.09 15.78 5.51
CA ASN A 71 4.47 16.22 5.33
C ASN A 71 5.46 15.09 5.65
N ASP A 72 5.21 14.34 6.72
CA ASP A 72 6.05 13.22 7.16
C ASP A 72 6.07 12.04 6.15
N LEU A 73 5.09 11.94 5.24
CA LEU A 73 5.11 11.01 4.11
C LEU A 73 6.38 11.11 3.25
N PHE A 74 7.04 12.27 3.24
CA PHE A 74 8.24 12.53 2.44
C PHE A 74 9.52 12.66 3.29
N HIS A 75 9.46 12.28 4.56
CA HIS A 75 10.62 12.31 5.45
C HIS A 75 11.74 11.36 4.98
N SER A 76 13.00 11.69 5.25
CA SER A 76 14.17 10.89 4.84
C SER A 76 14.22 9.51 5.52
N SER A 77 13.89 9.43 6.82
CA SER A 77 13.71 8.19 7.58
C SER A 77 12.45 7.43 7.15
N TRP A 78 12.61 6.16 6.79
CA TRP A 78 11.50 5.32 6.32
C TRP A 78 10.50 4.98 7.43
N GLU A 79 10.97 4.95 8.68
CA GLU A 79 10.18 4.68 9.88
C GLU A 79 9.12 5.78 10.07
N ILE A 80 9.50 7.04 9.85
CA ILE A 80 8.61 8.20 9.91
C ILE A 80 7.59 8.13 8.77
N ARG A 81 8.03 7.85 7.53
CA ARG A 81 7.10 7.68 6.39
C ARG A 81 6.08 6.57 6.65
N HIS A 82 6.54 5.43 7.17
CA HIS A 82 5.68 4.29 7.51
C HIS A 82 4.68 4.64 8.62
N GLY A 83 5.13 5.31 9.68
CA GLY A 83 4.26 5.80 10.76
C GLY A 83 3.21 6.79 10.25
N ALA A 84 3.61 7.74 9.41
CA ALA A 84 2.72 8.72 8.79
C ALA A 84 1.64 8.07 7.93
N ALA A 85 2.03 7.17 7.03
CA ALA A 85 1.09 6.41 6.20
C ALA A 85 0.12 5.57 7.06
N THR A 86 0.60 4.97 8.15
CA THR A 86 -0.22 4.20 9.09
C THR A 86 -1.25 5.09 9.79
N GLY A 87 -0.83 6.24 10.32
CA GLY A 87 -1.72 7.20 10.99
C GLY A 87 -2.79 7.74 10.04
N LEU A 88 -2.39 8.17 8.83
CA LEU A 88 -3.31 8.63 7.79
C LEU A 88 -4.33 7.53 7.41
N ARG A 89 -3.87 6.28 7.26
CA ARG A 89 -4.76 5.14 6.96
C ARG A 89 -5.85 5.00 8.01
N GLU A 90 -5.49 4.95 9.30
CA GLU A 90 -6.48 4.72 10.37
C GLU A 90 -7.42 5.92 10.55
N VAL A 91 -6.93 7.16 10.45
CA VAL A 91 -7.79 8.35 10.51
C VAL A 91 -8.80 8.33 9.36
N VAL A 92 -8.35 8.16 8.11
CA VAL A 92 -9.25 8.19 6.95
C VAL A 92 -10.23 7.03 6.97
N LYS A 93 -9.80 5.83 7.35
CA LYS A 93 -10.65 4.63 7.45
C LYS A 93 -11.89 4.85 8.33
N HIS A 94 -11.77 5.66 9.39
CA HIS A 94 -12.86 5.92 10.33
C HIS A 94 -13.53 7.29 10.12
N HIS A 95 -12.77 8.31 9.72
CA HIS A 95 -13.19 9.71 9.66
C HIS A 95 -13.07 10.35 8.26
N GLY A 96 -12.85 9.57 7.20
CA GLY A 96 -12.63 10.06 5.83
C GLY A 96 -13.81 10.85 5.22
N ARG A 97 -15.04 10.64 5.71
CA ARG A 97 -16.21 11.46 5.33
C ARG A 97 -16.13 12.90 5.86
N GLY A 98 -15.37 13.11 6.93
CA GLY A 98 -15.21 14.39 7.65
C GLY A 98 -14.07 15.25 7.11
N ALA A 99 -12.94 14.65 6.73
CA ALA A 99 -12.46 14.88 5.37
C ALA A 99 -12.30 16.32 4.88
N GLY A 100 -11.48 17.19 5.47
CA GLY A 100 -11.26 18.58 5.01
C GLY A 100 -12.44 19.55 5.21
N LYS A 101 -13.51 19.12 5.89
CA LYS A 101 -14.67 19.99 6.17
C LYS A 101 -14.37 20.93 7.33
N ALA A 102 -14.88 22.14 7.22
CA ALA A 102 -14.83 23.18 8.23
C ALA A 102 -16.23 23.80 8.39
N ALA A 103 -16.45 24.45 9.52
CA ALA A 103 -17.75 24.96 9.94
C ALA A 103 -18.27 26.12 9.10
N ASP A 104 -17.32 26.94 8.63
CA ASP A 104 -17.53 28.11 7.79
C ASP A 104 -17.86 27.74 6.33
N ILE A 105 -17.76 26.46 5.96
CA ILE A 105 -18.01 25.99 4.60
C ILE A 105 -19.51 25.73 4.39
N PRO A 106 -20.14 26.35 3.36
CA PRO A 106 -21.54 26.11 3.03
C PRO A 106 -21.84 24.62 2.79
N SER A 107 -23.02 24.14 3.24
CA SER A 107 -23.38 22.72 3.17
C SER A 107 -23.35 22.13 1.75
N ASN A 108 -23.63 22.94 0.73
CA ASN A 108 -23.57 22.55 -0.68
C ASN A 108 -22.13 22.40 -1.23
N GLN A 109 -21.11 22.85 -0.50
CA GLN A 109 -19.70 22.75 -0.87
C GLN A 109 -18.93 21.69 -0.07
N LEU A 110 -19.48 21.19 1.03
CA LEU A 110 -18.82 20.22 1.93
C LEU A 110 -18.35 18.94 1.22
N LEU A 111 -19.12 18.45 0.25
CA LEU A 111 -18.71 17.29 -0.55
C LEU A 111 -17.53 17.62 -1.46
N SER A 112 -17.58 18.77 -2.15
CA SER A 112 -16.52 19.22 -3.05
C SER A 112 -15.19 19.38 -2.30
N VAL A 113 -15.21 20.06 -1.15
CA VAL A 113 -14.01 20.26 -0.31
C VAL A 113 -13.46 18.93 0.19
N ASN A 114 -14.35 18.00 0.55
CA ASN A 114 -13.94 16.65 0.92
C ASN A 114 -13.25 15.90 -0.22
N GLN A 115 -13.79 15.97 -1.44
CA GLN A 115 -13.17 15.33 -2.60
C GLN A 115 -11.82 15.97 -2.96
N ILE A 116 -11.66 17.28 -2.78
CA ILE A 116 -10.38 17.99 -2.95
C ILE A 116 -9.35 17.45 -1.95
N TRP A 117 -9.71 17.37 -0.67
CA TRP A 117 -8.82 16.87 0.38
C TRP A 117 -8.40 15.41 0.14
N LEU A 118 -9.36 14.55 -0.21
CA LEU A 118 -9.09 13.13 -0.52
C LEU A 118 -8.18 13.00 -1.75
N SER A 119 -8.38 13.85 -2.76
CA SER A 119 -7.55 13.86 -3.97
C SER A 119 -6.13 14.32 -3.68
N ASP A 120 -5.92 15.34 -2.85
CA ASP A 120 -4.58 15.77 -2.43
C ASP A 120 -3.83 14.62 -1.72
N LEU A 121 -4.48 13.99 -0.74
CA LEU A 121 -3.87 12.86 -0.04
C LEU A 121 -3.59 11.68 -0.98
N ALA A 122 -4.52 11.35 -1.88
CA ALA A 122 -4.32 10.29 -2.87
C ALA A 122 -3.09 10.57 -3.77
N LEU A 123 -2.93 11.81 -4.23
CA LEU A 123 -1.79 12.22 -5.04
C LEU A 123 -0.48 12.12 -4.27
N ARG A 124 -0.43 12.58 -3.00
CA ARG A 124 0.76 12.45 -2.16
C ARG A 124 1.14 10.98 -1.95
N LEU A 125 0.17 10.11 -1.69
CA LEU A 125 0.39 8.66 -1.54
C LEU A 125 0.90 8.04 -2.83
N LEU A 126 0.35 8.41 -4.00
CA LEU A 126 0.85 7.98 -5.31
C LEU A 126 2.29 8.46 -5.56
N CYS A 127 2.64 9.68 -5.14
CA CYS A 127 4.02 10.16 -5.19
C CYS A 127 4.96 9.28 -4.35
N VAL A 128 4.55 8.87 -3.14
CA VAL A 128 5.35 7.94 -2.33
C VAL A 128 5.48 6.58 -3.02
N LEU A 129 4.41 6.04 -3.61
CA LEU A 129 4.47 4.79 -4.38
C LEU A 129 5.42 4.88 -5.58
N ALA A 130 5.51 6.05 -6.22
CA ALA A 130 6.41 6.30 -7.34
C ALA A 130 7.86 6.55 -6.91
N LEU A 131 8.11 7.16 -5.75
CA LEU A 131 9.43 7.65 -5.34
C LEU A 131 10.14 6.77 -4.32
N ASP A 132 9.42 6.03 -3.48
CA ASP A 132 10.02 5.23 -2.42
C ASP A 132 10.82 4.06 -3.02
N ARG A 133 12.09 3.96 -2.62
CA ARG A 133 13.04 2.92 -3.02
C ARG A 133 13.47 2.03 -1.86
N PHE A 134 12.86 2.22 -0.69
CA PHE A 134 13.18 1.37 0.45
C PHE A 134 12.63 -0.04 0.22
N GLY A 135 13.42 -1.03 0.59
CA GLY A 135 13.07 -2.44 0.55
C GLY A 135 13.89 -3.13 1.63
N ASP A 136 13.20 -3.84 2.52
CA ASP A 136 13.80 -4.70 3.52
C ASP A 136 13.94 -6.12 2.93
N PHE A 137 15.16 -6.66 3.00
CA PHE A 137 15.55 -7.94 2.39
C PHE A 137 15.93 -8.98 3.45
N VAL A 138 15.52 -8.79 4.72
CA VAL A 138 15.84 -9.70 5.82
C VAL A 138 15.12 -11.07 5.66
N SER A 139 14.00 -11.12 4.93
CA SER A 139 13.28 -12.36 4.54
C SER A 139 13.39 -12.69 3.04
N ASP A 140 12.85 -13.84 2.63
CA ASP A 140 12.83 -14.26 1.22
C ASP A 140 11.98 -13.33 0.33
N GLU A 141 10.96 -12.70 0.91
CA GLU A 141 10.19 -11.60 0.31
C GLU A 141 10.85 -10.25 0.58
N VAL A 142 10.86 -9.36 -0.44
CA VAL A 142 11.20 -7.95 -0.22
C VAL A 142 10.02 -7.28 0.46
N VAL A 143 10.16 -6.97 1.73
CA VAL A 143 9.15 -6.16 2.42
C VAL A 143 9.39 -4.72 2.00
N ALA A 144 8.46 -4.13 1.27
CA ALA A 144 8.43 -2.70 0.97
C ALA A 144 7.45 -2.01 1.94
N PRO A 145 7.79 -1.85 3.24
CA PRO A 145 6.81 -1.54 4.27
C PRO A 145 6.11 -0.20 4.02
N VAL A 146 6.86 0.80 3.53
CA VAL A 146 6.32 2.11 3.18
C VAL A 146 5.36 1.99 1.98
N ARG A 147 5.76 1.31 0.89
CA ARG A 147 4.89 1.17 -0.30
C ARG A 147 3.61 0.40 0.01
N GLU A 148 3.69 -0.73 0.72
CA GLU A 148 2.50 -1.49 1.11
C GLU A 148 1.56 -0.65 1.98
N THR A 149 2.11 0.05 2.98
CA THR A 149 1.30 0.86 3.91
C THR A 149 0.68 2.08 3.23
N CYS A 150 1.42 2.76 2.33
CA CYS A 150 0.87 3.86 1.52
C CYS A 150 -0.23 3.37 0.58
N ALA A 151 -0.10 2.18 -0.01
CA ALA A 151 -1.14 1.61 -0.85
C ALA A 151 -2.40 1.23 -0.04
N GLN A 152 -2.23 0.74 1.18
CA GLN A 152 -3.34 0.51 2.12
C GLN A 152 -4.02 1.82 2.54
N ALA A 153 -3.24 2.86 2.82
CA ALA A 153 -3.76 4.20 3.10
C ALA A 153 -4.55 4.72 1.89
N LEU A 154 -4.03 4.54 0.68
CA LEU A 154 -4.72 4.88 -0.56
C LEU A 154 -6.04 4.10 -0.69
N GLY A 155 -6.05 2.81 -0.35
CA GLY A 155 -7.29 2.02 -0.25
C GLY A 155 -8.33 2.63 0.70
N ALA A 156 -7.91 3.13 1.87
CA ALA A 156 -8.82 3.81 2.80
C ALA A 156 -9.37 5.12 2.21
N VAL A 157 -8.56 5.88 1.46
CA VAL A 157 -8.96 7.10 0.77
C VAL A 157 -9.95 6.80 -0.37
N LEU A 158 -9.65 5.82 -1.22
CA LEU A 158 -10.45 5.41 -2.38
C LEU A 158 -11.89 5.04 -2.03
N LYS A 159 -12.12 4.51 -0.82
CA LYS A 159 -13.45 4.20 -0.29
C LYS A 159 -14.38 5.41 -0.26
N TYR A 160 -13.83 6.62 -0.10
CA TYR A 160 -14.59 7.87 0.02
C TYR A 160 -14.50 8.75 -1.23
N MET A 161 -13.70 8.37 -2.23
CA MET A 161 -13.54 9.13 -3.47
C MET A 161 -14.69 8.84 -4.45
N GLU A 162 -15.11 9.86 -5.18
CA GLU A 162 -16.03 9.71 -6.31
C GLU A 162 -15.37 9.02 -7.51
N GLU A 163 -16.18 8.37 -8.36
CA GLU A 163 -15.71 7.58 -9.50
C GLU A 163 -14.76 8.33 -10.46
N PRO A 164 -14.96 9.62 -10.79
CA PRO A 164 -14.03 10.35 -11.65
C PRO A 164 -12.64 10.46 -11.04
N ALA A 165 -12.56 10.70 -9.72
CA ALA A 165 -11.29 10.84 -9.01
C ALA A 165 -10.57 9.49 -8.90
N VAL A 166 -11.30 8.39 -8.65
CA VAL A 166 -10.75 7.02 -8.70
C VAL A 166 -10.21 6.69 -10.10
N SER A 167 -10.91 7.09 -11.16
CA SER A 167 -10.43 6.92 -12.53
C SER A 167 -9.13 7.70 -12.79
N GLY A 168 -8.97 8.88 -12.16
CA GLY A 168 -7.70 9.62 -12.15
C GLY A 168 -6.55 8.84 -11.50
N VAL A 169 -6.79 8.23 -10.34
CA VAL A 169 -5.81 7.38 -9.65
C VAL A 169 -5.43 6.17 -10.51
N VAL A 170 -6.41 5.55 -11.19
CA VAL A 170 -6.17 4.46 -12.15
C VAL A 170 -5.26 4.90 -13.28
N ASN A 171 -5.54 6.05 -13.90
CA ASN A 171 -4.74 6.56 -15.02
C ASN A 171 -3.28 6.80 -14.62
N ILE A 172 -3.05 7.42 -13.45
CA ILE A 172 -1.70 7.61 -12.92
C ILE A 172 -1.01 6.26 -12.67
N SER A 173 -1.73 5.30 -12.06
CA SER A 173 -1.19 3.96 -11.79
C SER A 173 -0.77 3.24 -13.08
N LEU A 174 -1.55 3.36 -14.16
CA LEU A 174 -1.20 2.78 -15.47
C LEU A 174 0.06 3.43 -16.08
N GLN A 175 0.27 4.74 -15.88
CA GLN A 175 1.48 5.43 -16.31
C GLN A 175 2.71 4.99 -15.51
N LEU A 176 2.56 4.77 -14.21
CA LEU A 176 3.62 4.25 -13.35
C LEU A 176 4.01 2.80 -13.74
N LEU A 177 3.06 1.99 -14.20
CA LEU A 177 3.37 0.64 -14.70
C LEU A 177 4.23 0.60 -15.95
N ALA A 178 4.28 1.70 -16.71
CA ALA A 178 5.11 1.80 -17.92
C ALA A 178 6.58 2.14 -17.62
N GLN A 179 6.95 2.36 -16.34
CA GLN A 179 8.31 2.76 -15.96
C GLN A 179 9.27 1.56 -15.85
N ASP A 180 10.56 1.80 -16.10
CA ASP A 180 11.60 0.76 -16.10
C ASP A 180 11.95 0.24 -14.69
N GLN A 181 11.75 1.06 -13.66
CA GLN A 181 12.08 0.74 -12.28
C GLN A 181 11.03 -0.21 -11.70
N TRP A 182 11.47 -1.38 -11.21
CA TRP A 182 10.57 -2.38 -10.66
C TRP A 182 9.83 -1.87 -9.42
N GLU A 183 10.45 -1.01 -8.62
CA GLU A 183 9.84 -0.40 -7.44
C GLU A 183 8.61 0.42 -7.80
N VAL A 184 8.66 1.11 -8.94
CA VAL A 184 7.56 1.95 -9.44
C VAL A 184 6.43 1.07 -9.95
N ARG A 185 6.74 0.05 -10.76
CA ARG A 185 5.74 -0.92 -11.25
C ARG A 185 5.10 -1.68 -10.10
N HIS A 186 5.88 -2.09 -9.10
CA HIS A 186 5.39 -2.70 -7.87
C HIS A 186 4.42 -1.77 -7.13
N GLY A 187 4.81 -0.51 -6.89
CA GLY A 187 3.95 0.49 -6.26
C GLY A 187 2.64 0.73 -7.02
N ALA A 188 2.70 0.72 -8.34
CA ALA A 188 1.52 0.86 -9.20
C ALA A 188 0.60 -0.37 -9.18
N LEU A 189 1.12 -1.59 -9.14
CA LEU A 189 0.28 -2.78 -8.96
C LEU A 189 -0.33 -2.84 -7.57
N LEU A 190 0.35 -2.31 -6.55
CA LEU A 190 -0.23 -2.17 -5.22
C LEU A 190 -1.44 -1.23 -5.23
N SER A 191 -1.36 -0.08 -5.90
CA SER A 191 -2.52 0.81 -6.02
C SER A 191 -3.68 0.10 -6.73
N LEU A 192 -3.42 -0.60 -7.85
CA LEU A 192 -4.46 -1.37 -8.55
C LEU A 192 -5.08 -2.48 -7.70
N LYS A 193 -4.27 -3.22 -6.93
CA LYS A 193 -4.73 -4.24 -5.96
C LYS A 193 -5.74 -3.64 -4.99
N TYR A 194 -5.43 -2.51 -4.38
CA TYR A 194 -6.33 -1.89 -3.40
C TYR A 194 -7.55 -1.21 -4.04
N ILE A 195 -7.43 -0.67 -5.26
CA ILE A 195 -8.57 -0.19 -6.04
C ILE A 195 -9.58 -1.32 -6.26
N LEU A 196 -9.12 -2.45 -6.81
CA LEU A 196 -9.98 -3.61 -7.09
C LEU A 196 -10.54 -4.23 -5.81
N ALA A 197 -9.79 -4.21 -4.70
CA ALA A 197 -10.28 -4.72 -3.43
C ALA A 197 -11.38 -3.83 -2.82
N VAL A 198 -11.25 -2.51 -2.90
CA VAL A 198 -12.12 -1.54 -2.20
C VAL A 198 -13.31 -1.10 -3.06
N ARG A 199 -13.10 -0.84 -4.35
CA ARG A 199 -14.12 -0.35 -5.29
C ARG A 199 -14.77 -1.49 -6.07
N GLN A 200 -15.33 -2.44 -5.31
CA GLN A 200 -16.08 -3.57 -5.87
C GLN A 200 -17.26 -3.10 -6.74
N ASP A 201 -17.85 -1.96 -6.39
CA ASP A 201 -18.90 -1.26 -7.14
C ASP A 201 -18.47 -0.87 -8.57
N MET A 202 -17.18 -0.59 -8.79
CA MET A 202 -16.63 -0.22 -10.10
C MET A 202 -15.98 -1.39 -10.85
N THR A 203 -15.95 -2.60 -10.28
CA THR A 203 -15.13 -3.71 -10.79
C THR A 203 -15.51 -4.13 -12.21
N SER A 204 -16.80 -4.10 -12.56
CA SER A 204 -17.28 -4.45 -13.91
C SER A 204 -16.71 -3.53 -15.01
N GLN A 205 -16.44 -2.26 -14.69
CA GLN A 205 -15.83 -1.30 -15.61
C GLN A 205 -14.31 -1.34 -15.53
N LEU A 206 -13.75 -1.41 -14.32
CA LEU A 206 -12.30 -1.34 -14.11
C LEU A 206 -11.58 -2.61 -14.57
N LEU A 207 -12.13 -3.79 -14.30
CA LEU A 207 -11.43 -5.05 -14.56
C LEU A 207 -11.09 -5.23 -16.06
N PRO A 208 -12.01 -5.03 -17.02
CA PRO A 208 -11.66 -5.11 -18.45
C PRO A 208 -10.56 -4.12 -18.87
N MET A 209 -10.54 -2.93 -18.28
CA MET A 209 -9.54 -1.90 -18.57
C MET A 209 -8.16 -2.28 -18.00
N LEU A 210 -8.13 -2.82 -16.79
CA LEU A 210 -6.89 -3.09 -16.04
C LEU A 210 -6.26 -4.44 -16.37
N LEU A 211 -7.05 -5.40 -16.86
CA LEU A 211 -6.60 -6.80 -16.96
C LEU A 211 -5.35 -6.97 -17.82
N SER A 212 -5.26 -6.26 -18.95
CA SER A 212 -4.07 -6.31 -19.82
C SER A 212 -2.81 -5.80 -19.11
N ALA A 213 -2.93 -4.76 -18.30
CA ALA A 213 -1.82 -4.24 -17.51
C ALA A 213 -1.41 -5.20 -16.39
N ILE A 214 -2.38 -5.79 -15.69
CA ILE A 214 -2.13 -6.77 -14.63
C ILE A 214 -1.51 -8.05 -15.20
N HIS A 215 -1.99 -8.53 -16.35
CA HIS A 215 -1.43 -9.70 -17.04
C HIS A 215 0.04 -9.48 -17.42
N ARG A 216 0.40 -8.29 -17.92
CA ARG A 216 1.83 -7.94 -18.12
C ARG A 216 2.62 -7.96 -16.81
N GLY A 217 2.00 -7.56 -15.71
CA GLY A 217 2.59 -7.66 -14.36
C GLY A 217 2.85 -9.11 -13.91
N LEU A 218 1.99 -10.07 -14.28
CA LEU A 218 2.22 -11.51 -14.03
C LEU A 218 3.45 -12.03 -14.78
N GLN A 219 3.80 -11.39 -15.89
CA GLN A 219 4.96 -11.73 -16.73
C GLN A 219 6.17 -10.83 -16.45
N ASP A 220 6.12 -10.01 -15.39
CA ASP A 220 7.21 -9.07 -15.08
C ASP A 220 8.50 -9.84 -14.78
N PRO A 221 9.68 -9.35 -15.20
CA PRO A 221 10.95 -9.98 -14.85
C PRO A 221 11.24 -9.99 -13.34
N ASP A 222 10.67 -9.05 -12.57
CA ASP A 222 10.86 -8.98 -11.12
C ASP A 222 9.79 -9.78 -10.36
N ASP A 223 10.23 -10.63 -9.42
CA ASP A 223 9.34 -11.55 -8.69
C ASP A 223 8.36 -10.84 -7.78
N ASP A 224 8.79 -9.75 -7.13
CA ASP A 224 7.95 -8.97 -6.21
C ASP A 224 6.81 -8.31 -7.01
N VAL A 225 7.06 -7.91 -8.26
CA VAL A 225 6.04 -7.35 -9.16
C VAL A 225 5.02 -8.42 -9.57
N ARG A 226 5.48 -9.63 -9.93
CA ARG A 226 4.58 -10.77 -10.23
C ARG A 226 3.70 -11.13 -9.05
N ALA A 227 4.27 -11.13 -7.83
CA ALA A 227 3.55 -11.41 -6.60
C ALA A 227 2.36 -10.47 -6.41
N VAL A 228 2.59 -9.16 -6.53
CA VAL A 228 1.52 -8.16 -6.39
C VAL A 228 0.52 -8.21 -7.54
N ALA A 229 0.96 -8.48 -8.78
CA ALA A 229 0.06 -8.67 -9.90
C ALA A 229 -0.92 -9.83 -9.67
N ALA A 230 -0.42 -10.98 -9.21
CA ALA A 230 -1.27 -12.11 -8.83
C ALA A 230 -2.22 -11.73 -7.68
N ALA A 231 -1.69 -11.09 -6.64
CA ALA A 231 -2.48 -10.66 -5.48
C ALA A 231 -3.60 -9.67 -5.85
N SER A 232 -3.43 -8.85 -6.89
CA SER A 232 -4.42 -7.87 -7.34
C SER A 232 -5.70 -8.49 -7.92
N LEU A 233 -5.63 -9.73 -8.45
CA LEU A 233 -6.78 -10.44 -9.04
C LEU A 233 -7.54 -11.30 -8.03
N ILE A 234 -6.93 -11.59 -6.87
CA ILE A 234 -7.52 -12.44 -5.81
C ILE A 234 -8.88 -11.93 -5.30
N PRO A 235 -9.10 -10.61 -5.11
CA PRO A 235 -10.40 -10.09 -4.64
C PRO A 235 -11.50 -10.15 -5.70
N VAL A 236 -11.13 -10.21 -6.98
CA VAL A 236 -12.05 -10.05 -8.13
C VAL A 236 -12.15 -11.30 -9.00
N THR A 237 -11.74 -12.47 -8.47
CA THR A 237 -11.71 -13.73 -9.20
C THR A 237 -13.10 -14.12 -9.73
N GLU A 238 -14.15 -13.91 -8.94
CA GLU A 238 -15.52 -14.21 -9.36
C GLU A 238 -15.95 -13.32 -10.54
N SER A 239 -15.72 -12.00 -10.42
CA SER A 239 -15.99 -11.04 -11.50
C SER A 239 -15.16 -11.31 -12.75
N LEU A 240 -13.91 -11.78 -12.60
CA LEU A 240 -13.07 -12.17 -13.73
C LEU A 240 -13.67 -13.34 -14.52
N VAL A 241 -14.13 -14.38 -13.82
CA VAL A 241 -14.76 -15.55 -14.44
C VAL A 241 -16.10 -15.18 -15.10
N GLN A 242 -16.87 -14.30 -14.49
CA GLN A 242 -18.18 -13.88 -15.00
C GLN A 242 -18.07 -12.90 -16.19
N CYS A 243 -17.23 -11.87 -16.07
CA CYS A 243 -17.14 -10.79 -17.06
C CYS A 243 -16.19 -11.10 -18.21
N LEU A 244 -15.13 -11.88 -17.96
CA LEU A 244 -14.04 -12.12 -18.93
C LEU A 244 -13.64 -13.60 -18.98
N PRO A 245 -14.58 -14.53 -19.21
CA PRO A 245 -14.32 -15.97 -19.15
C PRO A 245 -13.21 -16.42 -20.11
N GLY A 246 -13.10 -15.80 -21.29
CA GLY A 246 -12.05 -16.10 -22.27
C GLY A 246 -10.63 -15.71 -21.85
N GLN A 247 -10.49 -14.84 -20.84
CA GLN A 247 -9.18 -14.43 -20.31
C GLN A 247 -8.69 -15.36 -19.19
N VAL A 248 -9.60 -16.13 -18.59
CA VAL A 248 -9.27 -17.03 -17.47
C VAL A 248 -8.25 -18.09 -17.88
N SER A 249 -8.43 -18.71 -19.05
CA SER A 249 -7.50 -19.71 -19.57
C SER A 249 -6.10 -19.15 -19.84
N ILE A 250 -6.03 -17.92 -20.36
CA ILE A 250 -4.76 -17.22 -20.62
C ILE A 250 -4.02 -16.98 -19.31
N ILE A 251 -4.73 -16.47 -18.29
CA ILE A 251 -4.16 -16.23 -16.96
C ILE A 251 -3.72 -17.53 -16.31
N LEU A 252 -4.53 -18.59 -16.37
CA LEU A 252 -4.16 -19.90 -15.83
C LEU A 252 -2.90 -20.45 -16.49
N SER A 253 -2.78 -20.37 -17.81
CA SER A 253 -1.55 -20.76 -18.53
C SER A 253 -0.36 -19.97 -18.02
N CYS A 254 -0.47 -18.65 -17.95
CA CYS A 254 0.60 -17.78 -17.45
C CYS A 254 1.02 -18.14 -16.03
N LEU A 255 0.08 -18.44 -15.12
CA LEU A 255 0.39 -18.82 -13.74
C LEU A 255 1.10 -20.18 -13.66
N TRP A 256 0.68 -21.17 -14.46
CA TRP A 256 1.35 -22.47 -14.55
C TRP A 256 2.75 -22.36 -15.13
N ASP A 257 2.92 -21.60 -16.22
CA ASP A 257 4.23 -21.37 -16.84
C ASP A 257 5.17 -20.68 -15.84
N THR A 258 4.66 -19.67 -15.11
CA THR A 258 5.44 -18.99 -14.07
C THR A 258 5.85 -19.98 -12.98
N LEU A 259 4.92 -20.81 -12.49
CA LEU A 259 5.21 -21.78 -11.44
C LEU A 259 6.22 -22.86 -11.87
N ALA A 260 6.19 -23.28 -13.14
CA ALA A 260 7.14 -24.24 -13.69
C ALA A 260 8.57 -23.70 -13.74
N ASP A 261 8.73 -22.39 -13.95
CA ASP A 261 10.02 -21.69 -13.98
C ASP A 261 10.54 -21.29 -12.57
N LEU A 262 9.73 -21.46 -11.52
CA LEU A 262 10.14 -21.15 -10.14
C LEU A 262 10.92 -22.32 -9.53
N ASP A 263 12.26 -22.22 -9.56
CA ASP A 263 13.17 -23.21 -8.97
C ASP A 263 13.10 -23.28 -7.41
N ASP A 264 12.56 -22.26 -6.72
CA ASP A 264 12.46 -22.14 -5.25
C ASP A 264 11.10 -21.53 -4.81
N LEU A 265 10.76 -21.64 -3.51
CA LEU A 265 9.66 -20.89 -2.88
C LEU A 265 10.02 -19.38 -2.86
N THR A 266 9.61 -18.66 -3.89
CA THR A 266 9.83 -17.22 -4.05
C THR A 266 8.66 -16.41 -3.49
N ALA A 267 8.79 -15.09 -3.41
CA ALA A 267 7.74 -14.21 -2.88
C ALA A 267 6.43 -14.34 -3.68
N SER A 268 6.54 -14.54 -5.00
CA SER A 268 5.37 -14.70 -5.85
C SER A 268 4.65 -16.03 -5.68
N THR A 269 5.32 -17.09 -5.18
CA THR A 269 4.75 -18.44 -5.10
C THR A 269 3.45 -18.46 -4.30
N ASN A 270 3.39 -17.77 -3.16
CA ASN A 270 2.17 -17.73 -2.32
C ASN A 270 0.99 -17.09 -3.08
N SER A 271 1.21 -15.92 -3.67
CA SER A 271 0.16 -15.17 -4.36
C SER A 271 -0.30 -15.87 -5.64
N ILE A 272 0.63 -16.44 -6.41
CA ILE A 272 0.35 -17.23 -7.61
C ILE A 272 -0.48 -18.46 -7.26
N MET A 273 -0.04 -19.24 -6.27
CA MET A 273 -0.74 -20.45 -5.83
C MET A 273 -2.15 -20.13 -5.30
N THR A 274 -2.29 -19.03 -4.55
CA THR A 274 -3.60 -18.58 -4.04
C THR A 274 -4.54 -18.20 -5.17
N LEU A 275 -4.06 -17.43 -6.16
CA LEU A 275 -4.85 -17.04 -7.33
C LEU A 275 -5.25 -18.27 -8.16
N LEU A 276 -4.30 -19.18 -8.40
CA LEU A 276 -4.52 -20.42 -9.14
C LEU A 276 -5.56 -21.32 -8.45
N ALA A 277 -5.42 -21.52 -7.13
CA ALA A 277 -6.38 -22.28 -6.34
C ALA A 277 -7.80 -21.68 -6.41
N LYS A 278 -7.92 -20.35 -6.29
CA LYS A 278 -9.22 -19.66 -6.41
C LYS A 278 -9.82 -19.82 -7.81
N LEU A 279 -9.05 -19.57 -8.86
CA LEU A 279 -9.53 -19.69 -10.24
C LEU A 279 -9.98 -21.12 -10.54
N MET A 280 -9.17 -22.13 -10.20
CA MET A 280 -9.49 -23.53 -10.45
C MET A 280 -10.65 -24.08 -9.60
N SER A 281 -10.94 -23.43 -8.47
CA SER A 281 -12.10 -23.81 -7.65
C SER A 281 -13.44 -23.50 -8.33
N HIS A 282 -13.47 -22.59 -9.31
CA HIS A 282 -14.69 -22.25 -10.03
C HIS A 282 -15.20 -23.41 -10.90
N PRO A 283 -16.53 -23.61 -10.99
CA PRO A 283 -17.09 -24.71 -11.78
C PRO A 283 -16.74 -24.62 -13.28
N VAL A 284 -16.68 -23.41 -13.81
CA VAL A 284 -16.42 -23.12 -15.24
C VAL A 284 -15.01 -23.56 -15.67
N THR A 285 -14.03 -23.52 -14.77
CA THR A 285 -12.66 -23.94 -15.06
C THR A 285 -12.44 -25.44 -14.91
N LYS A 286 -13.32 -26.15 -14.17
CA LYS A 286 -13.21 -27.60 -13.95
C LYS A 286 -13.64 -28.43 -15.16
N SER A 287 -14.43 -27.88 -16.07
CA SER A 287 -14.89 -28.57 -17.29
C SER A 287 -13.89 -28.57 -18.44
N SER A 288 -12.73 -27.93 -18.28
CA SER A 288 -11.72 -27.75 -19.34
C SER A 288 -10.36 -28.39 -19.00
N ALA A 289 -10.26 -29.13 -17.91
CA ALA A 289 -9.08 -29.88 -17.48
C ALA A 289 -9.24 -31.38 -17.76
#